data_AF-A0A1E3P6Q7-F1
#
_entry.id   AF-A0A1E3P6Q7-F1
#
_cell.length_a   1.000
_cell.length_b   1.000
_cell.length_c   1.000
_cell.angle_alpha   90.00
_cell.angle_beta   90.00
_cell.angle_gamma   90.00
#
_symmetry.space_group_name_H-M   'P 1'
#
loop_
_entity.id
_entity.type
_entity.pdbx_description
1 polymer ?
#
loop_
_entity_poly.entity_id
_entity_poly.type
_entity_poly.pdbx_seq_one_letter_code
_entity_poly.pdbx_strand_id
1 'polypeptide(L)'
;MSTIIALYNQLESIILKQLSKSEFFKHHLDDPISIKITSIGIIILVLIIIYKLIFNIGLHLQVWELPGKEYFIDTPVHCAHVYINGHVIRNFNQNDQIILSTPLKYHIEFAPEDFENNENPELGSTLGFTRKKLYFLFKDSSFFESLTSNEQKNYKISDVLIYHKKVELKDDSKPLCLHGVETGFKLDVYYNII
;
A
#
# COMPACT_ATOMS: atom_id res chain seq x y z
N MET A 1 -39.92 33.69 -20.08
CA MET A 1 -38.80 33.08 -20.84
C MET A 1 -38.02 32.24 -19.85
N SER A 2 -37.83 30.94 -20.10
CA SER A 2 -37.22 30.02 -19.13
C SER A 2 -35.81 30.50 -18.73
N THR A 3 -35.50 30.49 -17.43
CA THR A 3 -34.20 30.93 -16.87
C THR A 3 -33.01 30.21 -17.49
N ILE A 4 -33.20 28.94 -17.87
CA ILE A 4 -32.20 28.10 -18.56
C ILE A 4 -31.88 28.64 -19.95
N ILE A 5 -32.90 29.08 -20.70
CA ILE A 5 -32.73 29.64 -22.05
C ILE A 5 -31.98 30.97 -21.98
N ALA A 6 -32.29 31.79 -20.97
CA ALA A 6 -31.59 33.06 -20.75
C ALA A 6 -30.10 32.84 -20.44
N LEU A 7 -29.79 31.87 -19.57
CA LEU A 7 -28.42 31.51 -19.23
C LEU A 7 -27.65 30.97 -20.46
N TYR A 8 -28.27 30.09 -21.24
CA TYR A 8 -27.68 29.57 -22.47
C TYR A 8 -27.34 30.69 -23.46
N ASN A 9 -28.27 31.61 -23.71
CA ASN A 9 -28.05 32.73 -24.62
C ASN A 9 -26.92 33.66 -24.11
N GLN A 10 -26.81 33.85 -22.79
CA GLN A 10 -25.73 34.62 -22.20
C GLN A 10 -24.37 33.91 -22.40
N LEU A 11 -24.28 32.61 -22.14
CA LEU A 11 -23.06 31.82 -22.35
C LEU A 11 -22.65 31.77 -23.82
N GLU A 12 -23.60 31.57 -24.72
CA GLU A 12 -23.37 31.59 -26.16
C GLU A 12 -22.79 32.94 -26.61
N SER A 13 -23.33 34.06 -26.11
CA SER A 13 -22.80 35.39 -26.46
C SER A 13 -21.33 35.59 -26.03
N ILE A 14 -20.94 35.03 -24.88
CA ILE A 14 -19.56 35.08 -24.36
C ILE A 14 -18.65 34.21 -25.22
N ILE A 15 -19.08 32.99 -25.55
CA ILE A 15 -18.35 32.05 -26.39
C ILE A 15 -18.11 32.66 -27.77
N LEU A 16 -19.16 33.16 -28.42
CA LEU A 16 -19.09 33.79 -29.74
C LEU A 16 -18.14 34.99 -29.76
N LYS A 17 -18.17 35.83 -28.73
CA LYS A 17 -17.25 36.98 -28.58
C LYS A 17 -15.79 36.54 -28.48
N GLN A 18 -15.52 35.36 -27.92
CA GLN A 18 -14.15 34.86 -27.77
C GLN A 18 -13.69 34.11 -29.02
N LEU A 19 -14.57 33.33 -29.66
CA LEU A 19 -14.26 32.58 -30.88
C LEU A 19 -14.05 33.47 -32.09
N SER A 20 -14.81 34.56 -32.23
CA SER A 20 -14.71 35.49 -33.35
C SER A 20 -13.35 36.19 -33.46
N LYS A 21 -12.54 36.15 -32.39
CA LYS A 21 -11.16 36.66 -32.39
C LYS A 21 -10.18 35.77 -33.15
N SER A 22 -10.52 34.50 -33.37
CA SER A 22 -9.65 33.55 -34.05
C SER A 22 -10.13 33.31 -35.47
N GLU A 23 -9.21 33.33 -36.44
CA GLU A 23 -9.53 33.09 -37.84
C GLU A 23 -10.05 31.68 -38.09
N PHE A 24 -9.60 30.71 -37.29
CA PHE A 24 -10.00 29.30 -37.39
C PHE A 24 -11.52 29.09 -37.26
N PHE A 25 -12.19 29.90 -36.44
CA PHE A 25 -13.62 29.73 -36.17
C PHE A 25 -14.53 30.50 -37.12
N LYS A 26 -14.00 31.35 -38.01
CA LYS A 26 -14.83 32.18 -38.91
C LYS A 26 -15.84 31.34 -39.72
N HIS A 27 -15.38 30.24 -40.32
CA HIS A 27 -16.25 29.32 -41.08
C HIS A 27 -17.33 28.63 -40.25
N HIS A 28 -17.12 28.49 -38.94
CA HIS A 28 -18.10 27.92 -38.03
C HIS A 28 -19.11 28.95 -37.50
N LEU A 29 -18.87 30.24 -37.77
CA LEU A 29 -19.69 31.37 -37.34
C LEU A 29 -20.52 31.99 -38.48
N ASP A 30 -20.38 31.49 -39.71
CA ASP A 30 -21.08 32.05 -40.88
C ASP A 30 -22.55 31.57 -40.96
N ASP A 31 -22.85 30.39 -40.43
CA ASP A 31 -24.18 29.77 -40.50
C ASP A 31 -24.82 29.65 -39.09
N PRO A 32 -26.12 29.99 -38.94
CA PRO A 32 -26.80 29.95 -37.64
C PRO A 32 -26.88 28.55 -37.01
N ILE A 33 -26.90 27.48 -37.80
CA ILE A 33 -26.92 26.10 -37.28
C ILE A 33 -25.51 25.73 -36.80
N SER A 34 -24.49 26.08 -37.59
CA SER A 34 -23.08 25.87 -37.25
C SER A 34 -22.69 26.56 -35.93
N ILE A 35 -23.18 27.78 -35.70
CA ILE A 35 -23.01 28.52 -34.44
C ILE A 35 -23.54 27.73 -33.24
N LYS A 36 -24.75 27.18 -33.37
CA LYS A 36 -25.43 26.47 -32.27
C LYS A 36 -24.69 25.20 -31.90
N ILE A 37 -24.30 24.42 -32.90
CA ILE A 37 -23.53 23.18 -32.71
C ILE A 37 -22.18 23.48 -32.05
N THR A 38 -21.46 24.49 -32.56
CA THR A 38 -20.15 24.87 -32.05
C THR A 38 -20.22 25.36 -30.61
N SER A 39 -21.22 26.18 -30.28
CA SER A 39 -21.44 26.69 -28.92
C SER A 39 -21.75 25.57 -27.93
N ILE A 40 -22.62 24.63 -28.31
CA ILE A 40 -22.93 23.45 -27.47
C ILE A 40 -21.68 22.57 -27.28
N GLY A 41 -20.91 22.32 -28.35
CA GLY A 41 -19.69 21.52 -28.28
C GLY A 41 -18.65 22.12 -27.31
N ILE A 42 -18.48 23.44 -27.33
CA ILE A 42 -17.58 24.14 -26.41
C ILE A 42 -18.07 24.08 -24.97
N ILE A 43 -19.38 24.24 -24.74
CA ILE A 43 -19.96 24.10 -23.40
C ILE A 43 -19.68 22.69 -22.85
N ILE A 44 -19.93 21.64 -23.65
CA ILE A 44 -19.66 20.25 -23.26
C ILE A 44 -18.18 20.05 -22.97
N LEU A 45 -17.28 20.56 -23.82
CA LEU A 45 -15.85 20.43 -23.63
C LEU A 45 -15.39 21.09 -22.32
N VAL A 46 -15.87 22.31 -22.03
CA VAL A 46 -15.56 23.01 -20.78
C VAL A 46 -16.07 22.23 -19.57
N LEU A 47 -17.28 21.66 -19.63
CA LEU A 47 -17.82 20.82 -18.56
C LEU A 47 -16.96 19.57 -18.31
N ILE A 48 -16.50 18.90 -19.38
CA ILE A 48 -15.60 17.74 -19.27
C ILE A 48 -14.27 18.14 -18.62
N ILE A 49 -13.70 19.29 -19.00
CA ILE A 49 -12.45 19.80 -18.42
C ILE A 49 -12.64 20.11 -16.93
N ILE A 50 -13.73 20.80 -16.56
CA ILE A 50 -14.03 21.12 -15.16
C ILE A 50 -14.18 19.84 -14.34
N TYR A 51 -14.96 18.87 -14.84
CA TYR A 51 -15.13 17.59 -14.18
C TYR A 51 -13.79 16.89 -13.95
N LYS A 52 -12.94 16.81 -14.98
CA LYS A 52 -11.64 16.15 -14.89
C LYS A 52 -10.68 16.87 -13.94
N LEU A 53 -10.70 18.19 -13.90
CA LEU A 53 -9.88 18.99 -13.00
C LEU A 53 -10.31 18.80 -11.55
N ILE A 54 -11.61 18.87 -11.27
CA ILE A 54 -12.17 18.58 -9.95
C ILE A 54 -11.73 17.18 -9.52
N PHE A 55 -11.98 16.16 -10.34
CA PHE A 55 -11.61 14.77 -10.05
C PHE A 55 -10.12 14.61 -9.71
N ASN A 56 -9.23 15.19 -10.53
CA ASN A 56 -7.80 15.10 -10.31
C ASN A 56 -7.35 15.81 -9.02
N ILE A 57 -7.97 16.95 -8.68
CA ILE A 57 -7.71 17.64 -7.42
C ILE A 57 -8.14 16.78 -6.23
N GLY A 58 -9.32 16.16 -6.30
CA GLY A 58 -9.80 15.30 -5.21
C GLY A 58 -8.95 14.04 -5.02
N LEU A 59 -8.40 13.48 -6.10
CA LEU A 59 -7.39 12.41 -6.00
C LEU A 59 -6.11 12.90 -5.32
N HIS A 60 -5.59 14.08 -5.72
CA HIS A 60 -4.34 14.59 -5.18
C HIS A 60 -4.44 14.95 -3.69
N LEU A 61 -5.60 15.47 -3.26
CA LEU A 61 -5.91 15.78 -1.87
C LEU A 61 -6.34 14.55 -1.06
N GLN A 62 -6.33 13.34 -1.65
CA GLN A 62 -6.76 12.09 -1.01
C GLN A 62 -8.20 12.14 -0.48
N VAL A 63 -9.06 12.97 -1.07
CA VAL A 63 -10.50 13.05 -0.75
C VAL A 63 -11.27 11.96 -1.51
N TRP A 64 -10.77 11.55 -2.68
CA TRP A 64 -11.33 10.47 -3.48
C TRP A 64 -10.31 9.39 -3.76
N GLU A 65 -10.81 8.17 -3.97
CA GLU A 65 -10.01 7.04 -4.42
C GLU A 65 -10.20 6.80 -5.92
N LEU A 66 -9.19 6.20 -6.56
CA LEU A 66 -9.32 5.82 -7.96
C LEU A 66 -10.39 4.73 -8.08
N PRO A 67 -11.46 4.95 -8.88
CA PRO A 67 -12.45 3.93 -9.13
C PRO A 67 -11.78 2.73 -9.79
N GLY A 68 -12.02 1.54 -9.26
CA GLY A 68 -11.45 0.28 -9.73
C GLY A 68 -10.09 -0.09 -9.15
N LYS A 69 -9.53 0.68 -8.20
CA LYS A 69 -8.34 0.27 -7.43
C LYS A 69 -8.50 -1.10 -6.76
N GLU A 70 -9.73 -1.46 -6.40
CA GLU A 70 -10.10 -2.77 -5.85
C GLU A 70 -9.94 -3.95 -6.83
N TYR A 71 -9.88 -3.70 -8.14
CA TYR A 71 -9.68 -4.72 -9.18
C TYR A 71 -8.23 -4.81 -9.67
N PHE A 72 -7.43 -3.78 -9.41
CA PHE A 72 -6.00 -3.75 -9.72
C PHE A 72 -5.20 -3.97 -8.45
N ILE A 73 -5.42 -5.12 -7.82
CA ILE A 73 -4.56 -5.62 -6.76
C ILE A 73 -3.32 -6.14 -7.48
N ASP A 74 -2.17 -5.49 -7.30
CA ASP A 74 -0.90 -6.06 -7.74
C ASP A 74 -0.83 -7.49 -7.23
N THR A 75 -0.61 -8.44 -8.13
CA THR A 75 -0.56 -9.84 -7.74
C THR A 75 0.53 -9.98 -6.68
N PRO A 76 0.19 -10.45 -5.46
CA PRO A 76 1.17 -10.54 -4.40
C PRO A 76 2.30 -11.47 -4.83
N VAL A 77 3.50 -10.92 -4.96
CA VAL A 77 4.69 -11.67 -5.37
C VAL A 77 5.22 -12.42 -4.15
N HIS A 78 5.55 -13.71 -4.32
CA HIS A 78 6.10 -14.50 -3.22
C HIS A 78 7.36 -13.84 -2.64
N CYS A 79 7.52 -13.93 -1.32
CA CYS A 79 8.72 -13.45 -0.63
C CYS A 79 9.78 -14.56 -0.62
N ALA A 80 10.89 -14.35 -1.34
CA ALA A 80 11.97 -15.36 -1.47
C ALA A 80 12.99 -15.28 -0.33
N HIS A 81 13.27 -14.08 0.18
CA HIS A 81 14.16 -13.89 1.32
C HIS A 81 13.88 -12.59 2.06
N VAL A 82 14.25 -12.54 3.35
CA VAL A 82 14.14 -11.35 4.22
C VAL A 82 15.38 -11.18 5.09
N TYR A 83 15.65 -9.92 5.44
CA TYR A 83 16.67 -9.56 6.41
C TYR A 83 16.04 -9.29 7.77
N ILE A 84 16.67 -9.76 8.83
CA ILE A 84 16.12 -9.68 10.18
C ILE A 84 17.04 -8.84 11.07
N ASN A 85 16.47 -7.86 11.75
CA ASN A 85 17.08 -7.21 12.91
C ASN A 85 16.43 -7.78 14.19
N GLY A 86 17.11 -8.74 14.81
CA GLY A 86 16.66 -9.41 16.02
C GLY A 86 17.08 -8.66 17.28
N HIS A 87 16.12 -8.03 17.94
CA HIS A 87 16.26 -7.41 19.24
C HIS A 87 15.84 -8.39 20.33
N VAL A 88 16.58 -8.42 21.43
CA VAL A 88 16.21 -9.23 22.59
C VAL A 88 15.73 -8.30 23.70
N ILE A 89 14.56 -8.59 24.22
CA ILE A 89 13.89 -7.78 25.25
C ILE A 89 13.49 -8.69 26.42
N ARG A 90 13.45 -8.12 27.62
CA ARG A 90 12.96 -8.81 28.82
C ARG A 90 11.67 -8.17 29.29
N ASN A 91 10.61 -8.98 29.46
CA ASN A 91 9.31 -8.55 29.96
C ASN A 91 8.75 -7.31 29.23
N PHE A 92 8.18 -7.50 28.04
CA PHE A 92 7.52 -6.46 27.22
C PHE A 92 6.55 -5.52 28.00
N ASN A 93 5.98 -5.97 29.12
CA ASN A 93 5.04 -5.18 29.92
C ASN A 93 5.69 -4.28 31.00
N GLN A 94 6.98 -4.44 31.30
CA GLN A 94 7.66 -3.71 32.37
C GLN A 94 8.97 -3.10 31.84
N ASN A 95 8.86 -1.92 31.22
CA ASN A 95 9.96 -1.11 30.68
C ASN A 95 10.83 -1.88 29.67
N ASP A 96 10.58 -1.66 28.38
CA ASP A 96 11.32 -2.22 27.24
C ASP A 96 12.83 -2.01 27.34
N GLN A 97 13.51 -2.89 28.08
CA GLN A 97 14.96 -2.93 28.16
C GLN A 97 15.46 -3.84 27.05
N ILE A 98 15.91 -3.22 25.96
CA ILE A 98 16.68 -3.91 24.94
C ILE A 98 17.98 -4.38 25.60
N ILE A 99 18.16 -5.70 25.68
CA ILE A 99 19.28 -6.33 26.39
C ILE A 99 20.57 -6.22 25.58
N LEU A 100 20.45 -6.33 24.25
CA LEU A 100 21.57 -6.29 23.33
C LEU A 100 21.76 -4.91 22.71
N SER A 101 22.95 -4.33 22.85
CA SER A 101 23.32 -3.07 22.18
C SER A 101 23.35 -3.18 20.66
N THR A 102 23.64 -4.37 20.14
CA THR A 102 23.63 -4.68 18.70
C THR A 102 22.62 -5.79 18.40
N PRO A 103 21.71 -5.59 17.43
CA PRO A 103 20.74 -6.62 17.07
C PRO A 103 21.40 -7.83 16.41
N LEU A 104 20.82 -9.01 16.65
CA LEU A 104 21.15 -10.26 15.96
C LEU A 104 20.69 -10.15 14.51
N LYS A 105 21.63 -10.24 13.56
CA LYS A 105 21.31 -10.11 12.14
C LYS A 105 21.19 -11.47 11.49
N TYR A 106 20.04 -11.74 10.88
CA TYR A 106 19.82 -12.95 10.08
C TYR A 106 19.45 -12.60 8.64
N HIS A 107 19.84 -13.47 7.72
CA HIS A 107 19.33 -13.52 6.36
C HIS A 107 18.55 -14.82 6.22
N ILE A 108 17.24 -14.72 6.00
CA ILE A 108 16.36 -15.89 5.87
C ILE A 108 15.99 -16.02 4.41
N GLU A 109 16.36 -17.15 3.82
CA GLU A 109 15.91 -17.58 2.50
C GLU A 109 14.83 -18.64 2.67
N PHE A 110 13.83 -18.60 1.78
CA PHE A 110 12.73 -19.56 1.73
C PHE A 110 12.90 -20.45 0.51
N ALA A 111 13.04 -21.75 0.74
CA ALA A 111 13.13 -22.74 -0.32
C ALA A 111 11.72 -23.25 -0.69
N PRO A 112 11.50 -23.82 -1.89
CA PRO A 112 10.18 -24.34 -2.28
C PRO A 112 9.57 -25.31 -1.26
N GLU A 113 10.40 -26.11 -0.62
CA GLU A 113 9.99 -27.08 0.42
C GLU A 113 9.38 -26.39 1.65
N ASP A 114 9.70 -25.11 1.89
CA ASP A 114 9.19 -24.32 3.01
C ASP A 114 7.72 -23.87 2.79
N PHE A 115 7.17 -24.01 1.58
CA PHE A 115 5.81 -23.54 1.27
C PHE A 115 5.01 -24.40 0.28
N GLU A 116 5.59 -25.46 -0.29
CA GLU A 116 4.90 -26.38 -1.20
C GLU A 116 3.64 -27.02 -0.60
N ASN A 117 3.61 -27.18 0.72
CA ASN A 117 2.50 -27.81 1.47
C ASN A 117 1.48 -26.79 2.02
N ASN A 118 1.66 -25.49 1.75
CA ASN A 118 0.72 -24.46 2.18
C ASN A 118 -0.57 -24.52 1.32
N GLU A 119 -1.68 -23.96 1.82
CA GLU A 119 -2.93 -23.89 1.04
C GLU A 119 -2.76 -23.14 -0.29
N ASN A 120 -1.86 -22.16 -0.33
CA ASN A 120 -1.55 -21.35 -1.52
C ASN A 120 -0.02 -21.24 -1.71
N PRO A 121 0.64 -22.27 -2.29
CA PRO A 121 2.11 -22.28 -2.45
C PRO A 121 2.64 -21.12 -3.30
N GLU A 122 1.84 -20.65 -4.27
CA GLU A 122 2.15 -19.49 -5.13
C GLU A 122 2.43 -18.20 -4.34
N LEU A 123 1.92 -18.10 -3.12
CA LEU A 123 2.09 -16.94 -2.24
C LEU A 123 3.33 -17.06 -1.32
N GLY A 124 4.02 -18.19 -1.35
CA GLY A 124 5.24 -18.44 -0.57
C GLY A 124 4.99 -18.78 0.90
N SER A 125 6.00 -18.54 1.74
CA SER A 125 5.98 -18.93 3.16
C SER A 125 5.06 -18.06 4.01
N THR A 126 4.49 -18.69 5.04
CA THR A 126 3.61 -18.03 6.01
C THR A 126 4.37 -17.28 7.09
N LEU A 127 3.68 -16.34 7.73
CA LEU A 127 4.19 -15.67 8.92
C LEU A 127 4.47 -16.68 10.05
N GLY A 128 3.61 -17.69 10.24
CA GLY A 128 3.80 -18.74 11.23
C GLY A 128 5.05 -19.59 10.99
N PHE A 129 5.32 -19.95 9.73
CA PHE A 129 6.55 -20.65 9.37
C PHE A 129 7.79 -19.80 9.69
N THR A 130 7.75 -18.52 9.30
CA THR A 130 8.84 -17.56 9.54
C THR A 130 9.10 -17.38 11.03
N ARG A 131 8.04 -17.24 11.84
CA ARG A 131 8.11 -17.12 13.30
C ARG A 131 8.74 -18.35 13.94
N LYS A 132 8.37 -19.55 13.48
CA LYS A 132 8.95 -20.82 13.93
C LYS A 132 10.43 -20.93 13.56
N LYS A 133 10.82 -20.55 12.33
CA LYS A 133 12.22 -20.55 11.88
C LYS A 133 13.06 -19.60 12.73
N LEU A 134 12.56 -18.39 13.00
CA LEU A 134 13.19 -17.40 13.88
C LEU A 134 13.31 -17.87 15.33
N TYR A 135 12.30 -18.56 15.85
CA TYR A 135 12.33 -19.16 17.19
C TYR A 135 13.50 -20.14 17.33
N PHE A 136 13.66 -21.06 16.39
CA PHE A 136 14.76 -22.04 16.43
C PHE A 136 16.12 -21.37 16.22
N LEU A 137 16.24 -20.44 15.26
CA LEU A 137 17.47 -19.68 15.06
C LEU A 137 17.93 -18.94 16.32
N PHE A 138 16.99 -18.35 17.06
CA PHE A 138 17.31 -17.71 18.33
C PHE A 138 17.67 -18.72 19.41
N LYS A 139 16.93 -19.82 19.52
CA LYS A 139 17.18 -20.89 20.50
C LYS A 139 18.54 -21.56 20.33
N ASP A 140 19.00 -21.67 19.10
CA ASP A 140 20.30 -22.25 18.73
C ASP A 140 21.44 -21.23 18.83
N SER A 141 21.15 -19.97 19.19
CA SER A 141 22.17 -18.93 19.34
C SER A 141 22.93 -19.08 20.66
N SER A 142 24.22 -18.74 20.66
CA SER A 142 25.05 -18.73 21.88
C SER A 142 24.53 -17.76 22.94
N PHE A 143 23.80 -16.72 22.53
CA PHE A 143 23.14 -15.81 23.47
C PHE A 143 22.04 -16.54 24.26
N PHE A 144 21.23 -17.38 23.60
CA PHE A 144 20.15 -18.11 24.27
C PHE A 144 20.68 -19.10 25.32
N GLU A 145 21.83 -19.75 25.05
CA GLU A 145 22.51 -20.61 26.03
C GLU A 145 22.93 -19.86 27.29
N SER A 146 23.23 -18.56 27.18
CA SER A 146 23.62 -17.71 28.30
C SER A 146 22.45 -17.26 29.19
N LEU A 147 21.20 -17.50 28.76
CA LEU A 147 20.01 -17.16 29.53
C LEU A 147 19.83 -18.07 30.75
N THR A 148 19.09 -17.60 31.75
CA THR A 148 18.78 -18.42 32.93
C THR A 148 17.92 -19.63 32.55
N SER A 149 18.01 -20.72 33.33
CA SER A 149 17.23 -21.94 33.04
C SER A 149 15.71 -21.72 33.07
N ASN A 150 15.23 -20.73 33.83
CA ASN A 150 13.81 -20.35 33.83
C ASN A 150 13.41 -19.64 32.54
N GLU A 151 14.20 -18.67 32.08
CA GLU A 151 13.98 -17.95 30.82
C GLU A 151 13.98 -18.93 29.63
N GLN A 152 14.93 -19.86 29.59
CA GLN A 152 15.00 -20.88 28.54
C GLN A 152 13.76 -21.78 28.51
N LYS A 153 13.24 -22.16 29.68
CA LYS A 153 12.07 -23.06 29.80
C LYS A 153 10.76 -22.36 29.44
N ASN A 154 10.66 -21.07 29.72
CA ASN A 154 9.45 -20.29 29.48
C ASN A 154 9.30 -19.81 28.03
N TYR A 155 10.40 -19.77 27.28
CA TYR A 155 10.44 -19.22 25.93
C TYR A 155 9.68 -20.06 24.89
N LYS A 156 8.66 -19.44 24.28
CA LYS A 156 7.75 -20.05 23.30
C LYS A 156 7.83 -19.35 21.94
N ILE A 157 7.27 -20.00 20.92
CA ILE A 157 7.16 -19.44 19.56
C ILE A 157 6.37 -18.13 19.56
N SER A 158 5.35 -18.00 20.43
CA SER A 158 4.54 -16.78 20.57
C SER A 158 5.34 -15.57 21.07
N ASP A 159 6.52 -15.80 21.66
CA ASP A 159 7.36 -14.75 22.22
C ASP A 159 8.30 -14.14 21.16
N VAL A 160 8.28 -14.66 19.94
CA VAL A 160 8.89 -14.02 18.76
C VAL A 160 7.87 -13.04 18.20
N LEU A 161 8.10 -11.73 18.31
CA LEU A 161 7.24 -10.69 17.74
C LEU A 161 7.89 -10.14 16.47
N ILE A 162 7.15 -10.07 15.37
CA ILE A 162 7.68 -9.67 14.05
C ILE A 162 7.00 -8.36 13.64
N TYR A 163 7.80 -7.35 13.29
CA TYR A 163 7.33 -6.04 12.88
C TYR A 163 7.80 -5.71 11.47
N HIS A 164 6.90 -5.10 10.70
CA HIS A 164 7.20 -4.48 9.41
C HIS A 164 6.72 -3.03 9.45
N LYS A 165 7.58 -2.07 9.10
CA LYS A 165 7.25 -0.63 9.10
C LYS A 165 6.62 -0.15 10.42
N LYS A 166 7.13 -0.63 11.56
CA LYS A 166 6.63 -0.36 12.94
C LYS A 166 5.23 -0.92 13.26
N VAL A 167 4.67 -1.76 12.40
CA VAL A 167 3.42 -2.47 12.64
C VAL A 167 3.73 -3.93 12.92
N GLU A 168 3.16 -4.46 14.00
CA GLU A 168 3.27 -5.88 14.32
C GLU A 168 2.52 -6.70 13.28
N LEU A 169 3.20 -7.69 12.70
CA LEU A 169 2.58 -8.67 11.82
C LEU A 169 1.81 -9.69 12.65
N LYS A 170 0.50 -9.75 12.40
CA LYS A 170 -0.46 -10.61 13.09
C LYS A 170 -1.09 -11.55 12.08
N ASP A 171 -1.61 -12.70 12.51
CA ASP A 171 -2.17 -13.77 11.65
C ASP A 171 -1.08 -14.64 11.00
N ASP A 172 -0.72 -15.70 11.72
CA ASP A 172 0.32 -16.66 11.34
C ASP A 172 -0.09 -17.57 10.17
N SER A 173 -1.38 -17.63 9.83
CA SER A 173 -1.87 -18.44 8.70
C SER A 173 -1.57 -17.80 7.35
N LYS A 174 -1.40 -16.48 7.31
CA LYS A 174 -1.22 -15.73 6.08
C LYS A 174 0.22 -15.76 5.56
N PRO A 175 0.41 -15.86 4.23
CA PRO A 175 1.68 -15.61 3.56
C PRO A 175 2.27 -14.24 3.87
N LEU A 176 3.60 -14.14 3.89
CA LEU A 176 4.33 -12.89 4.14
C LEU A 176 3.96 -11.77 3.14
N CYS A 177 3.74 -12.12 1.88
CA CYS A 177 3.37 -11.15 0.85
C CYS A 177 2.03 -10.45 1.15
N LEU A 178 1.08 -11.14 1.79
CA LEU A 178 -0.21 -10.56 2.20
C LEU A 178 -0.07 -9.63 3.42
N HIS A 179 1.05 -9.68 4.13
CA HIS A 179 1.43 -8.73 5.17
C HIS A 179 2.19 -7.52 4.60
N GLY A 180 2.29 -7.41 3.27
CA GLY A 180 3.04 -6.35 2.60
C GLY A 180 4.56 -6.50 2.73
N VAL A 181 5.03 -7.73 3.00
CA VAL A 181 6.46 -8.06 3.05
C VAL A 181 6.90 -8.59 1.69
N GLU A 182 7.83 -7.90 1.06
CA GLU A 182 8.41 -8.28 -0.23
C GLU A 182 9.81 -8.87 -0.05
N THR A 183 10.31 -9.51 -1.12
CA THR A 183 11.68 -10.03 -1.18
C THR A 183 12.71 -8.94 -0.92
N GLY A 184 13.66 -9.23 -0.02
CA GLY A 184 14.75 -8.31 0.34
C GLY A 184 14.37 -7.27 1.39
N PHE A 185 13.15 -7.28 1.92
CA PHE A 185 12.75 -6.37 2.99
C PHE A 185 13.45 -6.70 4.31
N LYS A 186 13.56 -5.66 5.16
CA LYS A 186 14.05 -5.76 6.53
C LYS A 186 12.87 -5.83 7.49
N LEU A 187 12.91 -6.82 8.37
CA LEU A 187 11.94 -7.01 9.45
C LEU A 187 12.64 -6.77 10.79
N ASP A 188 11.94 -6.09 11.69
CA ASP A 188 12.38 -5.92 13.07
C ASP A 188 11.71 -7.01 13.90
N VAL A 189 12.52 -7.84 14.55
CA VAL A 189 12.05 -9.00 15.32
C VAL A 189 12.41 -8.78 16.77
N TYR A 190 11.47 -8.98 17.68
CA TYR A 190 11.69 -8.89 19.12
C TYR A 190 11.51 -10.26 19.75
N TYR A 191 12.58 -10.77 20.36
CA TYR A 191 12.58 -11.98 21.15
C TYR A 191 12.27 -11.62 22.59
N ASN A 192 11.03 -11.86 23.02
CA ASN A 192 10.57 -11.55 24.37
C ASN A 192 10.92 -12.67 25.34
N ILE A 193 11.78 -12.37 26.30
CA ILE A 193 12.20 -13.30 27.33
C ILE A 193 11.42 -12.98 28.62
N ILE A 194 10.76 -13.98 29.19
CA ILE A 194 9.90 -13.89 30.39
C ILE A 194 10.50 -14.69 31.54
#